data_AF-A0AAD3DNC8-F1
#
_entry.id   AF-A0AAD3DNC8-F1
#
_cell.length_a   1.000
_cell.length_b   1.000
_cell.length_c   1.000
_cell.angle_alpha   90.00
_cell.angle_beta   90.00
_cell.angle_gamma   90.00
#
_symmetry.space_group_name_H-M   'P 1'
#
loop_
_entity.id
_entity.type
_entity.pdbx_description
1 polymer ?
#
loop_
_entity_poly.entity_id
_entity_poly.type
_entity_poly.pdbx_seq_one_letter_code
_entity_poly.pdbx_strand_id
1 'polypeptide(L)'
;NITSGILYPQARPTAIDRHTPLHYVTHYSYLNLCEFLFLTYRSNSSTLELTTCGVPMRRLRVLCIHSFRTSGSIFKQQLQRAGLLEALEDLVEFTFVDAPHPASGHIPRDVGPYFQGPYFEWFTAEEVGDRVEFDEAKVEASERFLLDVLTRQGPFDGIMG
;
A
#
# COMPACT_ATOMS: atom_id res chain seq x y z
N ASN A 1 16.59 41.88 -0.26
CA ASN A 1 15.38 41.22 0.27
C ASN A 1 14.56 40.70 -0.89
N ILE A 2 14.91 39.50 -1.37
CA ILE A 2 14.31 38.87 -2.54
C ILE A 2 13.33 37.81 -2.02
N THR A 3 12.05 38.01 -2.33
CA THR A 3 10.97 37.03 -2.22
C THR A 3 11.17 35.94 -3.26
N SER A 4 11.54 34.73 -2.84
CA SER A 4 11.53 33.54 -3.70
C SER A 4 10.19 32.82 -3.57
N GLY A 5 9.26 33.11 -4.48
CA GLY A 5 8.09 32.28 -4.72
C GLY A 5 8.50 30.96 -5.36
N ILE A 6 8.19 29.85 -4.72
CA ILE A 6 8.34 28.51 -5.30
C ILE A 6 7.10 28.27 -6.16
N LEU A 7 7.29 28.34 -7.48
CA LEU A 7 6.33 27.88 -8.47
C LEU A 7 6.29 26.34 -8.45
N TYR A 8 5.16 25.76 -8.04
CA TYR A 8 4.88 24.35 -8.26
C TYR A 8 4.39 24.15 -9.71
N PRO A 9 5.01 23.26 -10.52
CA PRO A 9 4.42 22.90 -11.79
C PRO A 9 3.19 22.03 -11.55
N GLN A 10 2.03 22.50 -12.00
CA GLN A 10 0.81 21.71 -12.13
C GLN A 10 1.01 20.67 -13.25
N ALA A 11 1.58 19.52 -12.92
CA ALA A 11 1.68 18.40 -13.86
C ALA A 11 0.36 17.62 -13.87
N ARG A 12 -0.38 17.70 -14.99
CA ARG A 12 -1.47 16.76 -15.29
C ARG A 12 -0.90 15.34 -15.40
N PRO A 13 -1.66 14.29 -15.04
CA PRO A 13 -1.20 12.92 -15.20
C PRO A 13 -1.20 12.56 -16.68
N THR A 14 -0.05 12.71 -17.33
CA THR A 14 0.23 12.11 -18.64
C THR A 14 1.06 10.86 -18.42
N ALA A 15 0.55 9.74 -18.93
CA ALA A 15 1.20 8.45 -19.21
C ALA A 15 2.49 8.11 -18.43
N ILE A 16 2.43 7.02 -17.65
CA ILE A 16 3.56 6.40 -16.97
C ILE A 16 4.71 6.19 -17.97
N ASP A 17 5.78 6.96 -17.80
CA ASP A 17 7.00 6.87 -18.60
C ASP A 17 7.89 5.71 -18.10
N ARG A 18 8.45 4.96 -19.04
CA ARG A 18 9.22 3.71 -18.83
C ARG A 18 10.60 3.93 -18.21
N HIS A 19 10.90 5.14 -17.76
CA HIS A 19 12.15 5.54 -17.12
C HIS A 19 11.99 5.98 -15.66
N THR A 20 10.87 5.65 -15.02
CA THR A 20 10.68 5.96 -13.61
C THR A 20 11.62 5.12 -12.74
N PRO A 21 12.59 5.72 -12.01
CA PRO A 21 13.53 4.96 -11.20
C PRO A 21 12.85 4.18 -10.06
N LEU A 22 13.36 3.02 -9.67
CA LEU A 22 12.77 2.16 -8.62
C LEU A 22 12.63 2.88 -7.27
N HIS A 23 13.55 3.80 -6.95
CA HIS A 23 13.47 4.65 -5.75
C HIS A 23 12.29 5.64 -5.77
N TYR A 24 11.72 5.91 -6.94
CA TYR A 24 10.51 6.72 -7.10
C TYR A 24 9.25 5.87 -6.85
N VAL A 25 9.23 4.60 -7.25
CA VAL A 25 8.09 3.70 -7.01
C VAL A 25 7.90 3.43 -5.51
N THR A 26 9.00 3.36 -4.74
CA THR A 26 8.97 3.17 -3.28
C THR A 26 8.70 4.47 -2.51
N HIS A 27 9.17 5.64 -2.95
CA HIS A 27 8.88 6.90 -2.26
C HIS A 27 7.44 7.41 -2.47
N TYR A 28 6.83 7.09 -3.61
CA TYR A 28 5.47 7.55 -3.95
C TYR A 28 4.37 6.79 -3.23
N SER A 29 4.66 5.61 -2.68
CA SER A 29 3.70 4.81 -1.89
C SER A 29 3.54 5.39 -0.48
N TYR A 30 4.62 5.83 0.17
CA TYR A 30 4.56 6.39 1.53
C TYR A 30 3.99 7.82 1.62
N LEU A 31 4.26 8.68 0.63
CA LEU A 31 3.84 10.09 0.70
C LEU A 31 2.35 10.29 0.34
N ASN A 32 1.81 9.49 -0.59
CA ASN A 32 0.41 9.62 -1.00
C ASN A 32 -0.57 9.12 0.09
N LEU A 33 -0.19 8.10 0.87
CA LEU A 33 -1.01 7.59 1.98
C LEU A 33 -1.07 8.57 3.15
N CYS A 34 0.07 9.18 3.52
CA CYS A 34 0.11 10.17 4.60
C CYS A 34 -0.68 11.45 4.25
N GLU A 35 -0.58 11.97 3.02
CA GLU A 35 -1.38 13.15 2.63
C GLU A 35 -2.88 12.84 2.54
N PHE A 36 -3.29 11.70 1.98
CA PHE A 36 -4.71 11.35 1.87
C PHE A 36 -5.35 11.13 3.26
N LEU A 37 -4.61 10.52 4.20
CA LEU A 37 -5.04 10.35 5.59
C LEU A 37 -5.05 11.66 6.37
N PHE A 38 -4.08 12.56 6.17
CA PHE A 38 -4.09 13.87 6.84
C PHE A 38 -5.25 14.75 6.36
N LEU A 39 -5.59 14.71 5.07
CA LEU A 39 -6.71 15.47 4.50
C LEU A 39 -8.08 14.93 4.94
N THR A 40 -8.22 13.61 5.08
CA THR A 40 -9.43 13.00 5.66
C THR A 40 -9.52 13.23 7.16
N TYR A 41 -8.41 13.15 7.91
CA TYR A 41 -8.37 13.44 9.35
C TYR A 41 -8.69 14.91 9.65
N ARG A 42 -8.08 15.87 8.92
CA ARG A 42 -8.37 17.30 9.09
C ARG A 42 -9.81 17.67 8.72
N SER A 43 -10.43 16.93 7.79
CA SER A 43 -11.83 17.17 7.42
C SER A 43 -12.84 16.59 8.41
N ASN A 44 -12.42 15.71 9.34
CA ASN A 44 -13.31 15.01 10.27
C ASN A 44 -13.17 15.43 11.74
N SER A 45 -12.56 16.59 12.04
CA SER A 45 -12.45 17.09 13.43
C SER A 45 -13.76 17.69 13.99
N SER A 46 -14.91 17.43 13.37
CA SER A 46 -16.22 17.73 13.91
C SER A 46 -16.93 16.43 14.25
N THR A 47 -17.11 16.20 15.55
CA THR A 47 -17.90 15.19 16.22
C THR A 47 -19.02 14.63 15.33
N LEU A 48 -18.81 13.43 14.78
CA LEU A 48 -19.85 12.73 14.02
C LEU A 48 -20.82 12.07 15.01
N GLU A 49 -21.79 12.85 15.49
CA GLU A 49 -23.09 12.28 15.83
C GLU A 49 -23.78 11.86 14.52
N LEU A 50 -23.39 10.71 13.99
CA LEU A 50 -24.12 10.06 12.90
C LEU A 50 -25.39 9.44 13.48
N THR A 51 -26.40 10.28 13.70
CA THR A 51 -27.79 9.84 13.74
C THR A 51 -28.22 9.53 12.32
N THR A 52 -27.92 8.32 11.86
CA THR A 52 -28.61 7.70 10.73
C THR A 52 -29.52 6.62 11.27
N CYS A 53 -30.75 6.59 10.74
CA CYS A 53 -31.86 5.71 11.12
C CYS A 53 -31.40 4.26 11.36
N GLY A 54 -31.20 3.87 12.63
CA GLY A 54 -31.24 2.50 13.16
C GLY A 54 -30.38 1.40 12.53
N VAL A 55 -29.61 1.67 11.47
CA VAL A 55 -28.74 0.68 10.82
C VAL A 55 -27.35 0.79 11.43
N PRO A 56 -26.87 -0.21 12.18
CA PRO A 56 -25.51 -0.20 12.69
C PRO A 56 -24.52 -0.09 11.52
N MET A 57 -23.66 0.92 11.54
CA MET A 57 -22.58 1.06 10.58
C MET A 57 -21.63 -0.13 10.75
N ARG A 58 -21.59 -1.02 9.76
CA ARG A 58 -20.60 -2.11 9.73
C ARG A 58 -19.20 -1.53 9.49
N ARG A 59 -18.17 -2.20 10.04
CA ARG A 59 -16.78 -1.88 9.70
C ARG A 59 -16.53 -2.05 8.20
N LEU A 60 -15.72 -1.16 7.63
CA LEU A 60 -15.23 -1.26 6.26
C LEU A 60 -14.24 -2.42 6.17
N ARG A 61 -14.35 -3.25 5.15
CA ARG A 61 -13.42 -4.38 4.95
C ARG A 61 -12.34 -3.96 3.97
N VAL A 62 -11.09 -3.92 4.41
CA VAL A 62 -9.96 -3.48 3.58
C VAL A 62 -9.00 -4.64 3.34
N LEU A 63 -8.74 -4.94 2.07
CA LEU A 63 -7.69 -5.88 1.67
C LEU A 63 -6.33 -5.18 1.67
N CYS A 64 -5.39 -5.71 2.44
CA CYS A 64 -4.04 -5.17 2.61
C CYS A 64 -3.01 -6.01 1.84
N ILE A 65 -2.36 -5.38 0.87
CA ILE A 65 -1.38 -5.95 -0.05
C ILE A 65 -0.01 -5.39 0.33
N HIS A 66 0.93 -6.24 0.72
CA HIS A 66 2.25 -5.78 1.19
C HIS A 66 3.17 -5.32 0.05
N SER A 67 4.21 -4.54 0.38
CA SER A 67 5.20 -4.04 -0.59
C SER A 67 6.25 -5.10 -0.99
N PHE A 68 7.18 -4.73 -1.87
CA PHE A 68 8.17 -5.62 -2.45
C PHE A 68 9.05 -6.33 -1.39
N ARG A 69 9.13 -7.66 -1.47
CA ARG A 69 9.94 -8.51 -0.57
C ARG A 69 9.65 -8.26 0.91
N THR A 70 8.36 -8.11 1.23
CA THR A 70 7.82 -8.06 2.60
C THR A 70 6.73 -9.13 2.76
N SER A 71 5.86 -9.03 3.76
CA SER A 71 4.75 -9.95 3.98
C SER A 71 3.55 -9.20 4.56
N GLY A 72 2.37 -9.81 4.52
CA GLY A 72 1.18 -9.27 5.17
C GLY A 72 1.38 -9.04 6.66
N SER A 73 2.16 -9.91 7.32
CA SER A 73 2.53 -9.73 8.73
C SER A 73 3.45 -8.51 8.97
N ILE A 74 4.41 -8.27 8.06
CA ILE A 74 5.28 -7.09 8.10
C ILE A 74 4.44 -5.83 7.85
N PHE A 75 3.52 -5.86 6.89
CA PHE A 75 2.66 -4.71 6.60
C PHE A 75 1.74 -4.39 7.79
N LYS A 76 1.17 -5.41 8.44
CA LYS A 76 0.44 -5.25 9.70
C LYS A 76 1.31 -4.59 10.78
N GLN A 77 2.56 -5.04 10.93
CA GLN A 77 3.49 -4.45 11.90
C GLN A 77 3.81 -2.99 11.58
N GLN A 78 3.93 -2.62 10.30
CA GLN A 78 4.13 -1.23 9.86
C GLN A 78 2.94 -0.35 10.25
N LEU A 79 1.71 -0.78 9.94
CA LEU A 79 0.50 -0.05 10.32
C LEU A 79 0.33 0.04 11.84
N GLN A 80 0.70 -1.00 12.58
CA GLN A 80 0.68 -0.99 14.03
C GLN A 80 1.68 0.01 14.60
N ARG A 81 2.93 0.04 14.10
CA ARG A 81 3.95 1.02 14.52
C ARG A 81 3.55 2.46 14.19
N ALA A 82 2.73 2.66 13.15
CA ALA A 82 2.16 3.96 12.78
C ALA A 82 0.91 4.34 13.61
N GLY A 83 0.41 3.46 14.49
CA GLY A 83 -0.82 3.69 15.27
C GLY A 83 -2.12 3.61 14.46
N LEU A 84 -2.06 3.20 13.19
CA LEU A 84 -3.23 3.18 12.30
C LEU A 84 -4.21 2.05 12.61
N LEU A 85 -3.72 0.90 13.08
CA LEU A 85 -4.62 -0.20 13.46
C LEU A 85 -5.51 0.18 14.64
N GLU A 86 -4.94 0.86 15.64
CA GLU A 86 -5.67 1.34 16.81
C GLU A 86 -6.62 2.49 16.43
N ALA A 87 -6.12 3.49 15.69
CA ALA A 87 -6.94 4.64 15.29
C ALA A 87 -8.16 4.28 14.42
N LEU A 88 -8.15 3.13 13.75
CA LEU A 88 -9.19 2.69 12.82
C LEU A 88 -9.91 1.42 13.29
N GLU A 89 -9.66 0.93 14.51
CA GLU A 89 -10.14 -0.39 14.95
C GLU A 89 -11.67 -0.52 14.90
N ASP A 90 -12.39 0.57 15.20
CA ASP A 90 -13.86 0.61 15.19
C ASP A 90 -14.47 0.88 13.82
N LEU A 91 -13.64 1.30 12.85
CA LEU A 91 -14.08 1.69 11.51
C LEU A 91 -13.72 0.66 10.45
N VAL A 92 -12.63 -0.10 10.64
CA VAL A 92 -12.02 -0.92 9.59
C VAL A 92 -11.66 -2.31 10.10
N GLU A 93 -12.01 -3.32 9.30
CA GLU A 93 -11.51 -4.68 9.38
C GLU A 93 -10.44 -4.88 8.30
N PHE A 94 -9.19 -5.10 8.71
CA PHE A 94 -8.06 -5.29 7.80
C PHE A 94 -7.80 -6.77 7.52
N THR A 95 -7.71 -7.14 6.24
CA THR A 95 -7.31 -8.49 5.79
C THR A 95 -5.93 -8.42 5.13
N PHE A 96 -4.89 -8.90 5.81
CA PHE A 96 -3.53 -8.93 5.28
C PHE A 96 -3.26 -10.25 4.56
N VAL A 97 -2.79 -10.18 3.33
CA VAL A 97 -2.43 -11.37 2.54
C VAL A 97 -0.95 -11.35 2.18
N ASP A 98 -0.37 -12.55 2.08
CA ASP A 98 0.97 -12.76 1.54
C ASP A 98 0.91 -12.99 0.03
N ALA A 99 1.86 -12.43 -0.72
CA ALA A 99 2.03 -12.75 -2.12
C ALA A 99 2.34 -14.25 -2.31
N PRO A 100 1.96 -14.86 -3.45
CA PRO A 100 2.09 -16.30 -3.63
C PRO A 100 3.53 -16.78 -3.84
N HIS A 101 4.49 -15.87 -4.03
CA HIS A 101 5.88 -16.21 -4.32
C HIS A 101 6.79 -15.86 -3.13
N PRO A 102 7.57 -16.82 -2.59
CA PRO A 102 8.68 -16.50 -1.71
C PRO A 102 9.65 -15.53 -2.37
N ALA A 103 10.19 -14.57 -1.60
CA ALA A 103 11.18 -13.63 -2.10
C ALA A 103 12.40 -14.37 -2.64
N SER A 104 12.76 -14.10 -3.90
CA SER A 104 13.81 -14.84 -4.62
C SER A 104 15.16 -14.13 -4.64
N GLY A 105 15.20 -12.83 -4.33
CA GLY A 105 16.43 -12.04 -4.33
C GLY A 105 16.68 -11.30 -3.02
N HIS A 106 17.60 -10.33 -3.06
CA HIS A 106 17.98 -9.56 -1.88
C HIS A 106 16.81 -8.84 -1.22
N ILE A 107 16.72 -8.99 0.10
CA ILE A 107 15.77 -8.23 0.92
C ILE A 107 16.23 -6.77 0.97
N PRO A 108 15.32 -5.79 0.75
CA PRO A 108 15.68 -4.37 0.80
C PRO A 108 16.36 -3.98 2.12
N ARG A 109 17.36 -3.09 2.03
CA ARG A 109 18.18 -2.66 3.19
C ARG A 109 17.38 -1.90 4.25
N ASP A 110 16.26 -1.29 3.85
CA ASP A 110 15.27 -0.62 4.68
C ASP A 110 14.20 -1.58 5.24
N VAL A 111 14.23 -2.86 4.87
CA VAL A 111 13.34 -3.90 5.39
C VAL A 111 14.10 -4.84 6.34
N GLY A 112 15.16 -5.49 5.84
CA GLY A 112 15.82 -6.61 6.53
C GLY A 112 16.27 -6.33 7.98
N PRO A 113 16.87 -5.17 8.28
CA PRO A 113 17.26 -4.82 9.65
C PRO A 113 16.10 -4.57 10.63
N TYR A 114 14.90 -4.26 10.13
CA TYR A 114 13.77 -3.78 10.95
C TYR A 114 12.61 -4.79 11.08
N PHE A 115 12.54 -5.74 10.15
CA PHE A 115 11.44 -6.68 10.01
C PHE A 115 11.99 -8.07 9.70
N GLN A 116 11.59 -9.07 10.50
CA GLN A 116 11.94 -10.46 10.25
C GLN A 116 10.99 -11.08 9.22
N GLY A 117 11.52 -11.99 8.41
CA GLY A 117 10.72 -12.74 7.44
C GLY A 117 9.69 -13.70 8.08
N PRO A 118 8.95 -14.47 7.28
CA PRO A 118 9.17 -14.70 5.84
C PRO A 118 8.90 -13.48 4.96
N TYR A 119 9.56 -13.46 3.79
CA TYR A 119 9.42 -12.42 2.78
C TYR A 119 8.85 -13.03 1.50
N PHE A 120 7.94 -12.31 0.87
CA PHE A 120 7.24 -12.68 -0.34
C PHE A 120 7.28 -11.54 -1.36
N GLU A 121 7.07 -11.85 -2.63
CA GLU A 121 7.05 -10.88 -3.72
C GLU A 121 5.90 -11.18 -4.68
N TRP A 122 5.25 -10.14 -5.21
CA TRP A 122 4.18 -10.29 -6.20
C TRP A 122 4.72 -10.65 -7.58
N PHE A 123 5.91 -10.17 -7.90
CA PHE A 123 6.67 -10.49 -9.09
C PHE A 123 8.14 -10.24 -8.81
N THR A 124 9.01 -10.87 -9.58
CA THR A 124 10.43 -10.56 -9.55
C THR A 124 10.68 -9.33 -10.41
N ALA A 125 11.41 -8.37 -9.85
CA ALA A 125 11.95 -7.22 -10.57
C ALA A 125 13.46 -7.22 -10.33
N GLU A 126 14.23 -7.51 -11.37
CA GLU A 126 15.70 -7.53 -11.32
C GLU A 126 16.29 -6.54 -12.30
N GLU A 127 17.29 -5.80 -11.84
CA GLU A 127 18.08 -4.91 -12.70
C GLU A 127 19.07 -5.75 -13.51
N VAL A 128 18.85 -5.84 -14.82
CA VAL A 128 19.72 -6.50 -15.79
C VAL A 128 20.32 -5.44 -16.69
N GLY A 129 21.49 -4.93 -16.29
CA GLY A 129 22.12 -3.77 -16.94
C GLY A 129 21.29 -2.51 -16.76
N ASP A 130 20.89 -1.87 -17.87
CA ASP A 130 20.09 -0.63 -17.86
C ASP A 130 18.57 -0.90 -17.88
N ARG A 131 18.14 -2.15 -17.65
CA ARG A 131 16.73 -2.56 -17.74
C ARG A 131 16.28 -3.27 -16.48
N VAL A 132 14.99 -3.19 -16.20
CA VAL A 132 14.33 -4.04 -15.21
C VAL A 132 13.61 -5.15 -15.96
N GLU A 133 13.95 -6.40 -15.65
CA GLU A 133 13.24 -7.57 -16.15
C GLU A 133 12.20 -8.02 -15.14
N PHE A 134 11.03 -8.42 -15.67
CA PHE A 134 9.90 -8.91 -14.88
C PHE A 134 9.64 -10.38 -15.22
N ASP A 135 9.37 -11.17 -14.18
CA ASP A 135 8.85 -12.53 -14.37
C ASP A 135 7.34 -12.45 -14.65
N GLU A 136 6.97 -12.48 -15.93
CA GLU A 136 5.59 -12.41 -16.39
C GLU A 136 4.71 -13.52 -15.80
N ALA A 137 5.26 -14.72 -15.59
CA ALA A 137 4.52 -15.84 -15.02
C ALA A 137 4.17 -15.58 -13.55
N LYS A 138 5.08 -14.94 -12.79
CA LYS A 138 4.77 -14.52 -11.41
C LYS A 138 3.72 -13.42 -11.36
N VAL A 139 3.74 -12.47 -12.29
CA VAL A 139 2.71 -11.42 -12.40
C VAL A 139 1.34 -12.05 -12.59
N GLU A 140 1.21 -12.96 -13.57
CA GLU A 140 -0.06 -13.62 -13.87
C GLU A 140 -0.55 -14.50 -12.71
N ALA A 141 0.35 -15.20 -12.02
CA ALA A 141 0.02 -15.99 -10.84
C ALA A 141 -0.47 -15.11 -9.66
N SER A 142 0.13 -13.93 -9.49
CA SER A 142 -0.26 -12.96 -8.46
C SER A 142 -1.62 -12.31 -8.75
N GLU A 143 -1.91 -11.97 -10.00
CA GLU A 143 -3.25 -11.51 -10.40
C GLU A 143 -4.31 -12.58 -10.10
N ARG A 144 -4.07 -13.83 -10.51
CA ARG A 144 -4.99 -14.94 -10.22
C ARG A 144 -5.22 -15.13 -8.73
N PHE A 145 -4.16 -15.06 -7.93
CA PHE A 145 -4.24 -15.16 -6.48
C PHE A 145 -5.11 -14.04 -5.89
N LEU A 146 -4.88 -12.78 -6.27
CA LEU A 146 -5.68 -11.66 -5.79
C LEU A 146 -7.14 -11.76 -6.22
N LEU A 147 -7.43 -12.18 -7.44
CA LEU A 147 -8.79 -12.43 -7.91
C LEU A 147 -9.49 -13.53 -7.09
N ASP A 148 -8.78 -14.60 -6.72
CA ASP A 148 -9.32 -15.66 -5.87
C ASP A 148 -9.60 -15.14 -4.45
N VAL A 149 -8.71 -14.33 -3.87
CA VAL A 149 -8.92 -13.66 -2.57
C VAL A 149 -10.15 -12.75 -2.63
N LEU A 150 -10.26 -11.89 -3.65
CA LEU A 150 -11.40 -11.00 -3.83
C LEU A 150 -12.72 -11.78 -3.96
N THR A 151 -12.69 -12.90 -4.68
CA THR A 151 -13.89 -13.75 -4.90
C THR A 151 -14.29 -14.50 -3.63
N ARG A 152 -13.33 -15.06 -2.89
CA ARG A 152 -13.61 -15.93 -1.73
C ARG A 152 -13.79 -15.19 -0.42
N GLN A 153 -13.07 -14.09 -0.25
CA GLN A 153 -13.04 -13.33 1.01
C GLN A 153 -13.72 -11.98 0.89
N GLY A 154 -14.06 -11.53 -0.32
CA GLY A 154 -14.84 -10.32 -0.54
C GLY A 154 -16.28 -10.42 -0.01
N PRO A 155 -17.08 -9.36 -0.16
CA PRO A 155 -16.70 -8.08 -0.76
C PRO A 155 -15.76 -7.28 0.15
N PHE A 156 -14.80 -6.59 -0.46
CA PHE A 156 -13.96 -5.59 0.21
C PHE A 156 -14.45 -4.19 -0.19
N ASP A 157 -14.42 -3.26 0.74
CA ASP A 157 -14.78 -1.85 0.53
C ASP A 157 -13.57 -1.01 0.10
N GLY A 158 -12.34 -1.54 0.24
CA GLY A 158 -11.12 -0.87 -0.18
C GLY A 158 -9.92 -1.81 -0.26
N ILE A 159 -8.86 -1.31 -0.91
CA ILE A 159 -7.55 -1.96 -0.99
C ILE A 159 -6.51 -0.97 -0.47
N MET A 160 -5.54 -1.47 0.29
CA MET A 160 -4.41 -0.70 0.83
C MET A 160 -3.11 -1.43 0.53
N GLY A 161 -2.05 -0.72 0.12
CA GLY A 161 -0.71 -1.27 -0.11
C GLY A 161 0.34 -0.21 -0.29
#